data_AF-A0A094IMG0-F1
#
_entry.id   AF-A0A094IMG0-F1
#
_cell.length_a   1.000
_cell.length_b   1.000
_cell.length_c   1.000
_cell.angle_alpha   90.00
_cell.angle_beta   90.00
_cell.angle_gamma   90.00
#
_symmetry.space_group_name_H-M   'P 1'
#
loop_
_entity.id
_entity.type
_entity.pdbx_description
1 polymer ?
#
loop_
_entity_poly.entity_id
_entity_poly.type
_entity_poly.pdbx_seq_one_letter_code
_entity_poly.pdbx_strand_id
1 'polypeptide(L)'
;MLGLCYSSFRAAASVGSHFIFNNLLHFAFVMLFVRSHFVWAELILIINFFNLSSLYFRHPTSPRFVHLAAVSGPLAWAFVALYWNGAIAFHAEGLFGRILANVAVWGILVYGLFFLVTFKDYTIGFSLSVLSASLGVGQFLRQVIAFQWIFAFTIMATLFVATFVITLPEIFGGRFRRGETVVAEDQERAPLLDDN
;
A
#
# COMPACT_ATOMS: atom_id res chain seq x y z
N MET A 1 19.83 -23.62 -12.13
CA MET A 1 19.81 -22.30 -12.82
C MET A 1 18.60 -22.11 -13.75
N LEU A 2 18.23 -23.08 -14.59
CA LEU A 2 17.04 -22.99 -15.46
C LEU A 2 15.69 -23.03 -14.69
N GLY A 3 15.58 -23.79 -13.60
CA GLY A 3 14.35 -23.88 -12.78
C GLY A 3 13.98 -22.59 -12.05
N LEU A 4 14.97 -21.89 -11.46
CA LEU A 4 14.81 -20.57 -10.82
C LEU A 4 14.34 -19.48 -11.80
N CYS A 5 14.73 -19.59 -13.08
CA CYS A 5 14.30 -18.65 -14.12
C CYS A 5 12.83 -18.88 -14.52
N TYR A 6 12.38 -20.14 -14.53
CA TYR A 6 11.02 -20.52 -14.91
C TYR A 6 9.97 -20.17 -13.84
N SER A 7 10.30 -20.34 -12.56
CA SER A 7 9.46 -19.90 -11.44
C SER A 7 9.36 -18.37 -11.37
N SER A 8 10.48 -17.66 -11.58
CA SER A 8 10.52 -16.20 -11.66
C SER A 8 9.72 -15.64 -12.84
N PHE A 9 9.76 -16.30 -14.01
CA PHE A 9 8.98 -15.90 -15.19
C PHE A 9 7.47 -16.09 -14.98
N ARG A 10 7.03 -17.20 -14.36
CA ARG A 10 5.61 -17.42 -14.03
C ARG A 10 5.11 -16.45 -12.95
N ALA A 11 5.93 -16.16 -11.94
CA ALA A 11 5.63 -15.15 -10.94
C ALA A 11 5.51 -13.75 -11.56
N ALA A 12 6.48 -13.35 -12.40
CA ALA A 12 6.48 -12.07 -13.11
C ALA A 12 5.32 -11.93 -14.11
N ALA A 13 4.98 -13.00 -14.85
CA ALA A 13 3.82 -13.03 -15.74
C ALA A 13 2.49 -12.87 -14.98
N SER A 14 2.41 -13.39 -13.74
CA SER A 14 1.24 -13.19 -12.87
C SER A 14 1.16 -11.78 -12.27
N VAL A 15 2.29 -11.13 -11.98
CA VAL A 15 2.35 -9.77 -11.43
C VAL A 15 2.08 -8.72 -12.51
N GLY A 16 2.54 -8.98 -13.74
CA GLY A 16 2.39 -8.07 -14.88
C GLY A 16 0.93 -7.78 -15.25
N SER A 17 0.04 -8.77 -15.18
CA SER A 17 -1.39 -8.57 -15.48
C SER A 17 -2.06 -7.64 -14.47
N HIS A 18 -1.77 -7.81 -13.18
CA HIS A 18 -2.28 -6.93 -12.12
C HIS A 18 -1.76 -5.50 -12.25
N PHE A 19 -0.50 -5.32 -12.65
CA PHE A 19 0.08 -4.00 -12.92
C PHE A 19 -0.56 -3.32 -14.14
N ILE A 20 -0.73 -4.03 -15.26
CA ILE A 20 -1.40 -3.52 -16.45
C ILE A 20 -2.85 -3.13 -16.12
N PHE A 21 -3.56 -3.99 -15.40
CA PHE A 21 -4.94 -3.72 -14.97
C PHE A 21 -5.02 -2.51 -14.05
N ASN A 22 -4.07 -2.36 -13.11
CA ASN A 22 -3.98 -1.16 -12.27
C ASN A 22 -3.80 0.12 -13.10
N ASN A 23 -2.92 0.12 -14.11
CA ASN A 23 -2.72 1.30 -14.95
C ASN A 23 -3.97 1.63 -15.78
N LEU A 24 -4.65 0.62 -16.34
CA LEU A 24 -5.90 0.81 -17.08
C LEU A 24 -7.03 1.35 -16.20
N LEU A 25 -7.21 0.78 -15.01
CA LEU A 25 -8.21 1.25 -14.05
C LEU A 25 -7.90 2.65 -13.55
N HIS A 26 -6.63 2.94 -13.28
CA HIS A 26 -6.22 4.28 -12.86
C HIS A 26 -6.45 5.32 -13.97
N PHE A 27 -6.17 4.97 -15.23
CA PHE A 27 -6.51 5.80 -16.39
C PHE A 27 -8.02 6.02 -16.51
N ALA A 28 -8.82 4.96 -16.37
CA ALA A 28 -10.28 5.05 -16.39
C ALA A 28 -10.82 5.94 -15.26
N PHE A 29 -10.25 5.82 -14.05
CA PHE A 29 -10.54 6.69 -12.92
C PHE A 29 -10.30 8.16 -13.27
N VAL A 30 -9.12 8.51 -13.80
CA VAL A 30 -8.79 9.90 -14.17
C VAL A 30 -9.77 10.44 -15.22
N MET A 31 -10.10 9.64 -16.25
CA MET A 31 -11.04 10.04 -17.30
C MET A 31 -12.47 10.26 -16.77
N LEU A 32 -12.93 9.44 -15.83
CA LEU A 32 -14.23 9.61 -15.18
C LEU A 32 -14.25 10.80 -14.23
N PHE A 33 -13.17 10.99 -13.47
CA PHE A 33 -13.01 12.09 -12.52
C PHE A 33 -13.03 13.44 -13.22
N VAL A 34 -12.29 13.60 -14.33
CA VAL A 34 -12.27 14.85 -15.13
C VAL A 34 -13.63 15.15 -15.78
N ARG A 35 -14.46 14.12 -16.01
CA ARG A 35 -15.82 14.26 -16.55
C ARG A 35 -16.91 14.37 -15.47
N SER A 36 -16.52 14.57 -14.20
CA SER A 36 -17.43 14.70 -13.06
C SER A 36 -18.31 13.48 -12.77
N HIS A 37 -17.95 12.30 -13.28
CA HIS A 37 -18.64 11.04 -12.97
C HIS A 37 -18.08 10.39 -11.70
N PHE A 38 -18.22 11.07 -10.56
CA PHE A 38 -17.57 10.70 -9.30
C PHE A 38 -18.01 9.34 -8.73
N VAL A 39 -19.29 8.94 -8.90
CA VAL A 39 -19.78 7.63 -8.45
C VAL A 39 -19.13 6.49 -9.23
N TRP A 40 -19.01 6.64 -10.56
CA TRP A 40 -18.35 5.64 -11.40
C TRP A 40 -16.84 5.60 -11.15
N ALA A 41 -16.23 6.77 -10.93
CA ALA A 41 -14.83 6.87 -10.53
C ALA A 41 -14.57 6.12 -9.20
N GLU A 42 -15.51 6.19 -8.24
CA GLU A 42 -15.42 5.50 -6.95
C GLU A 42 -15.44 3.98 -7.13
N LEU A 43 -16.39 3.48 -7.93
CA LEU A 43 -16.49 2.05 -8.22
C LEU A 43 -15.20 1.50 -8.88
N ILE A 44 -14.61 2.25 -9.81
CA ILE A 44 -13.33 1.88 -10.44
C ILE A 44 -12.19 1.87 -9.44
N LEU A 45 -12.12 2.85 -8.52
CA LEU A 45 -11.13 2.86 -7.45
C LEU A 45 -11.27 1.67 -6.51
N ILE A 46 -12.50 1.28 -6.14
CA ILE A 46 -12.77 0.12 -5.29
C ILE A 46 -12.27 -1.15 -5.98
N ILE A 47 -12.59 -1.34 -7.27
CA ILE A 47 -12.12 -2.49 -8.05
C ILE A 47 -10.58 -2.50 -8.09
N ASN A 48 -9.95 -1.34 -8.30
CA ASN A 48 -8.51 -1.24 -8.35
C ASN A 48 -7.86 -1.56 -7.00
N PHE A 49 -8.47 -1.11 -5.90
CA PHE A 49 -8.01 -1.39 -4.55
C PHE A 49 -8.03 -2.90 -4.24
N PHE A 50 -9.08 -3.61 -4.64
CA PHE A 50 -9.12 -5.07 -4.50
C PHE A 50 -8.11 -5.78 -5.39
N ASN A 51 -7.90 -5.31 -6.62
CA ASN A 51 -6.87 -5.84 -7.52
C ASN A 51 -5.47 -5.75 -6.90
N LEU A 52 -5.12 -4.57 -6.37
CA LEU A 52 -3.83 -4.32 -5.71
C LEU A 52 -3.70 -5.06 -4.38
N SER A 53 -4.79 -5.19 -3.60
CA SER A 53 -4.80 -5.97 -2.36
C SER A 53 -4.57 -7.46 -2.63
N SER A 54 -5.19 -8.00 -3.68
CA SER A 54 -4.97 -9.38 -4.12
C SER A 54 -3.51 -9.59 -4.56
N LEU A 55 -2.93 -8.63 -5.27
CA LEU A 55 -1.51 -8.65 -5.64
C LEU A 55 -0.60 -8.63 -4.41
N TYR A 56 -0.91 -7.77 -3.44
CA TYR A 56 -0.16 -7.63 -2.18
C TYR A 56 -0.13 -8.94 -1.39
N PHE A 57 -1.28 -9.59 -1.22
CA PHE A 57 -1.36 -10.86 -0.46
C PHE A 57 -0.77 -12.04 -1.21
N ARG A 58 -0.76 -12.03 -2.55
CA ARG A 58 -0.22 -13.13 -3.37
C ARG A 58 1.30 -13.09 -3.50
N HIS A 59 1.90 -11.90 -3.53
CA HIS A 59 3.34 -11.73 -3.76
C HIS A 59 3.99 -10.79 -2.72
N PRO A 60 3.92 -11.12 -1.41
CA PRO A 60 4.41 -10.25 -0.34
C PRO A 60 5.94 -10.07 -0.36
N THR A 61 6.67 -10.94 -1.04
CA THR A 61 8.15 -10.98 -1.08
C THR A 61 8.72 -10.53 -2.43
N SER A 62 8.07 -9.58 -3.09
CA SER A 62 8.60 -8.98 -4.33
C SER A 62 9.81 -8.07 -4.03
N PRO A 63 10.78 -7.92 -4.97
CA PRO A 63 11.94 -7.05 -4.77
C PRO A 63 11.51 -5.63 -4.42
N ARG A 64 12.06 -5.10 -3.32
CA ARG A 64 11.57 -3.93 -2.57
C ARG A 64 11.29 -2.69 -3.43
N PHE A 65 12.14 -2.39 -4.42
CA PHE A 65 11.93 -1.26 -5.34
C PHE A 65 10.74 -1.47 -6.29
N VAL A 66 10.55 -2.71 -6.77
CA VAL A 66 9.40 -3.07 -7.61
C VAL A 66 8.14 -3.10 -6.76
N HIS A 67 8.22 -3.62 -5.53
CA HIS A 67 7.10 -3.62 -4.59
C HIS A 67 6.65 -2.19 -4.24
N LEU A 68 7.60 -1.28 -4.02
CA LEU A 68 7.30 0.13 -3.74
C LEU A 68 6.59 0.82 -4.91
N ALA A 69 7.13 0.70 -6.12
CA ALA A 69 6.59 1.40 -7.28
C ALA A 69 5.33 0.75 -7.86
N ALA A 70 5.22 -0.58 -7.81
CA ALA A 70 4.13 -1.32 -8.47
C ALA A 70 3.01 -1.75 -7.53
N VAL A 71 3.25 -1.81 -6.21
CA VAL A 71 2.28 -2.36 -5.25
C VAL A 71 1.98 -1.38 -4.13
N SER A 72 2.94 -1.08 -3.25
CA SER A 72 2.65 -0.34 -2.01
C SER A 72 2.37 1.15 -2.24
N GLY A 73 3.06 1.80 -3.17
CA GLY A 73 2.76 3.18 -3.59
C GLY A 73 1.37 3.32 -4.22
N PRO A 74 1.06 2.58 -5.30
CA PRO A 74 -0.27 2.59 -5.92
C PRO A 74 -1.40 2.20 -4.95
N LEU A 75 -1.17 1.23 -4.05
CA LEU A 75 -2.16 0.82 -3.05
C LEU A 75 -2.41 1.92 -2.01
N ALA A 76 -1.35 2.56 -1.50
CA ALA A 76 -1.46 3.69 -0.58
C ALA A 76 -2.20 4.87 -1.23
N TRP A 77 -1.92 5.14 -2.50
CA TRP A 77 -2.66 6.14 -3.27
C TRP A 77 -4.13 5.77 -3.45
N ALA A 78 -4.44 4.53 -3.87
CA ALA A 78 -5.81 4.07 -4.07
C ALA A 78 -6.65 4.23 -2.79
N PHE A 79 -6.07 3.92 -1.62
CA PHE A 79 -6.73 4.12 -0.33
C PHE A 79 -7.06 5.60 -0.05
N VAL A 80 -6.12 6.50 -0.26
CA VAL A 80 -6.37 7.95 -0.08
C VAL A 80 -7.35 8.48 -1.12
N ALA A 81 -7.26 8.01 -2.36
CA ALA A 81 -8.13 8.39 -3.46
C ALA A 81 -9.59 7.97 -3.24
N LEU A 82 -9.85 6.82 -2.59
CA LEU A 82 -11.20 6.41 -2.20
C LEU A 82 -11.85 7.42 -1.26
N TYR A 83 -11.16 7.83 -0.19
CA TYR A 83 -11.71 8.86 0.70
C TYR A 83 -11.87 10.21 0.00
N TRP A 84 -10.95 10.56 -0.88
CA TRP A 84 -11.01 11.83 -1.60
C TRP A 84 -12.18 11.87 -2.59
N ASN A 85 -12.28 10.89 -3.49
CA ASN A 85 -13.34 10.83 -4.48
C ASN A 85 -14.71 10.57 -3.84
N GLY A 86 -14.77 9.72 -2.81
CA GLY A 86 -15.98 9.51 -2.02
C GLY A 86 -16.50 10.80 -1.38
N ALA A 87 -15.62 11.62 -0.80
CA ALA A 87 -16.02 12.92 -0.23
C ALA A 87 -16.62 13.88 -1.27
N ILE A 88 -16.10 13.86 -2.51
CA ILE A 88 -16.62 14.65 -3.62
C ILE A 88 -17.96 14.08 -4.10
N ALA A 89 -18.08 12.76 -4.25
CA ALA A 89 -19.29 12.10 -4.72
C ALA A 89 -20.50 12.36 -3.82
N PHE A 90 -20.29 12.39 -2.50
CA PHE A 90 -21.35 12.63 -1.51
C PHE A 90 -21.55 14.11 -1.15
N HIS A 91 -20.90 15.04 -1.83
CA HIS A 91 -20.98 16.48 -1.55
C HIS A 91 -20.85 16.78 -0.04
N ALA A 92 -19.79 16.25 0.58
CA ALA A 92 -19.59 16.34 2.02
C ALA A 92 -19.25 17.77 2.47
N GLU A 93 -20.25 18.64 2.51
CA GLU A 93 -20.13 20.04 2.94
C GLU A 93 -20.62 20.25 4.37
N GLY A 94 -20.14 21.33 5.00
CA GLY A 94 -20.55 21.75 6.34
C GLY A 94 -19.88 21.00 7.50
N LEU A 95 -20.49 21.07 8.68
CA LEU A 95 -19.95 20.51 9.94
C LEU A 95 -19.81 18.98 9.88
N PHE A 96 -20.79 18.30 9.28
CA PHE A 96 -20.80 16.84 9.20
C PHE A 96 -19.62 16.31 8.37
N GLY A 97 -19.36 16.92 7.21
CA GLY A 97 -18.21 16.58 6.37
C GLY A 97 -16.87 16.77 7.10
N ARG A 98 -16.74 17.82 7.93
CA ARG A 98 -15.53 18.07 8.73
C ARG A 98 -15.31 17.02 9.83
N ILE A 99 -16.38 16.61 10.52
CA ILE A 99 -16.30 15.55 11.54
C ILE A 99 -15.88 14.23 10.88
N LEU A 100 -16.53 13.87 9.78
CA LEU A 100 -16.21 12.64 9.04
C LEU A 100 -14.78 12.66 8.51
N ALA A 101 -14.30 13.79 7.97
CA ALA A 101 -12.92 13.94 7.52
C ALA A 101 -11.90 13.78 8.66
N ASN A 102 -12.18 14.34 9.84
CA ASN A 102 -11.30 14.18 11.00
C ASN A 102 -11.21 12.72 11.47
N VAL A 103 -12.32 11.98 11.45
CA VAL A 103 -12.33 10.55 11.80
C VAL A 103 -11.65 9.72 10.72
N ALA A 104 -11.95 9.98 9.43
CA ALA A 104 -11.40 9.25 8.30
C ALA A 104 -9.87 9.37 8.18
N VAL A 105 -9.29 10.52 8.55
CA VAL A 105 -7.84 10.73 8.56
C VAL A 105 -7.11 9.71 9.44
N TRP A 106 -7.69 9.30 10.58
CA TRP A 106 -7.09 8.25 11.43
C TRP A 106 -7.09 6.87 10.76
N GLY A 107 -7.94 6.64 9.77
CA GLY A 107 -7.91 5.43 8.94
C GLY A 107 -6.56 5.22 8.26
N ILE A 108 -5.86 6.29 7.88
CA ILE A 108 -4.49 6.24 7.32
C ILE A 108 -3.51 5.64 8.32
N LEU A 109 -3.60 6.04 9.59
CA LEU A 109 -2.75 5.51 10.65
C LEU A 109 -3.03 4.04 10.92
N VAL A 110 -4.31 3.68 11.08
CA VAL A 110 -4.72 2.29 11.36
C VAL A 110 -4.29 1.38 10.22
N TYR A 111 -4.53 1.79 8.98
CA TYR A 111 -4.13 1.05 7.79
C TYR A 111 -2.59 0.92 7.71
N GLY A 112 -1.85 2.01 7.89
CA GLY A 112 -0.39 1.99 7.88
C GLY A 112 0.22 1.12 8.98
N LEU A 113 -0.28 1.23 10.21
CA LEU A 113 0.17 0.40 11.34
C LEU A 113 -0.19 -1.07 11.15
N PHE A 114 -1.36 -1.38 10.59
CA PHE A 114 -1.75 -2.76 10.30
C PHE A 114 -0.74 -3.46 9.39
N PHE A 115 -0.33 -2.82 8.29
CA PHE A 115 0.67 -3.40 7.39
C PHE A 115 2.07 -3.44 8.00
N LEU A 116 2.43 -2.39 8.74
CA LEU A 116 3.73 -2.26 9.38
C LEU A 116 3.92 -3.28 10.52
N VAL A 117 2.88 -3.61 11.28
CA VAL A 117 2.94 -4.62 12.36
C VAL A 117 2.78 -6.04 11.83
N THR A 118 1.84 -6.28 10.91
CA THR A 118 1.50 -7.63 10.43
C THR A 118 2.52 -8.14 9.41
N PHE A 119 2.86 -7.30 8.42
CA PHE A 119 3.72 -7.69 7.29
C PHE A 119 5.16 -7.17 7.42
N LYS A 120 5.45 -6.35 8.45
CA LYS A 120 6.73 -5.62 8.60
C LYS A 120 7.11 -4.82 7.35
N ASP A 121 6.11 -4.41 6.57
CA ASP A 121 6.33 -3.65 5.34
C ASP A 121 6.48 -2.17 5.67
N TYR A 122 7.73 -1.72 5.67
CA TYR A 122 8.08 -0.33 5.90
C TYR A 122 7.83 0.54 4.65
N THR A 123 7.68 -0.04 3.46
CA THR A 123 7.47 0.75 2.22
C THR A 123 6.11 1.40 2.19
N ILE A 124 5.06 0.66 2.58
CA ILE A 124 3.70 1.20 2.66
C ILE A 124 3.56 2.23 3.80
N GLY A 125 4.21 1.98 4.95
CA GLY A 125 4.27 2.92 6.06
C GLY A 125 4.93 4.24 5.67
N PHE A 126 6.03 4.18 4.90
CA PHE A 126 6.70 5.36 4.36
C PHE A 126 5.82 6.10 3.34
N SER A 127 5.22 5.40 2.37
CA SER A 127 4.32 6.02 1.38
C SER A 127 3.12 6.71 2.04
N LEU A 128 2.50 6.07 3.04
CA LEU A 128 1.39 6.66 3.80
C LEU A 128 1.84 7.85 4.65
N SER A 129 3.05 7.82 5.22
CA SER A 129 3.63 8.97 5.90
C SER A 129 3.78 10.17 4.95
N VAL A 130 4.31 9.96 3.75
CA VAL A 130 4.46 11.02 2.73
C VAL A 130 3.11 11.56 2.28
N LEU A 131 2.11 10.70 2.06
CA LEU A 131 0.75 11.12 1.72
C LEU A 131 0.10 11.90 2.88
N SER A 132 0.30 11.46 4.13
CA SER A 132 -0.19 12.19 5.31
C SER A 132 0.49 13.56 5.46
N ALA A 133 1.78 13.65 5.18
CA ALA A 133 2.49 14.94 5.14
C ALA A 133 1.90 15.87 4.09
N SER A 134 1.66 15.35 2.88
CA SER A 134 1.06 16.10 1.76
C SER A 134 -0.34 16.60 2.11
N LEU A 135 -1.15 15.78 2.78
CA LEU A 135 -2.46 16.17 3.29
C LEU A 135 -2.34 17.26 4.36
N GLY A 136 -1.41 17.13 5.30
CA GLY A 136 -1.14 18.11 6.36
C GLY A 136 -0.75 19.48 5.80
N VAL A 137 0.20 19.52 4.85
CA VAL A 137 0.62 20.74 4.17
C VAL A 137 -0.55 21.35 3.38
N GLY A 138 -1.30 20.53 2.64
CA GLY A 138 -2.44 20.99 1.85
C GLY A 138 -3.58 21.59 2.69
N GLN A 139 -3.76 21.11 3.93
CA GLN A 139 -4.72 21.66 4.89
C GLN A 139 -4.17 22.88 5.60
N PHE A 140 -2.89 22.87 5.98
CA PHE A 140 -2.22 24.01 6.61
C PHE A 140 -2.31 25.27 5.74
N LEU A 141 -2.14 25.13 4.42
CA LEU A 141 -2.23 26.25 3.48
C LEU A 141 -3.66 26.74 3.22
N ARG A 142 -4.69 25.90 3.42
CA ARG A 142 -6.10 26.26 3.15
C ARG A 142 -6.86 26.73 4.38
N GLN A 143 -6.68 26.05 5.51
CA GLN A 143 -7.42 26.30 6.75
C GLN A 143 -6.51 26.02 7.96
N VAL A 144 -5.72 27.02 8.34
CA VAL A 144 -4.82 26.97 9.52
C VAL A 144 -5.60 26.64 10.81
N ILE A 145 -6.86 27.08 10.93
CA ILE A 145 -7.73 26.84 12.10
C ILE A 145 -8.58 25.56 11.93
N ALA A 146 -7.98 24.48 11.44
CA ALA A 146 -8.62 23.17 11.37
C ALA A 146 -7.76 22.13 12.10
N PHE A 147 -8.37 21.30 12.95
CA PHE A 147 -7.63 20.24 13.67
C PHE A 147 -6.98 19.19 12.74
N GLN A 148 -7.43 19.12 11.49
CA GLN A 148 -7.02 18.11 10.53
C GLN A 148 -5.53 18.17 10.16
N TRP A 149 -4.90 19.35 10.10
CA TRP A 149 -3.46 19.43 9.80
C TRP A 149 -2.61 18.85 10.93
N ILE A 150 -3.00 19.10 12.19
CA ILE A 150 -2.31 18.56 13.37
C ILE A 150 -2.40 17.03 13.36
N PHE A 151 -3.58 16.48 13.08
CA PHE A 151 -3.76 15.02 12.97
C PHE A 151 -2.91 14.45 11.83
N ALA A 152 -2.89 15.08 10.66
CA ALA A 152 -2.10 14.62 9.53
C ALA A 152 -0.59 14.61 9.81
N PHE A 153 -0.05 15.63 10.50
CA PHE A 153 1.38 15.63 10.91
C PHE A 153 1.66 14.63 12.02
N THR A 154 0.73 14.41 12.95
CA THR A 154 0.87 13.40 14.00
C THR A 154 0.93 11.99 13.39
N ILE A 155 0.06 11.71 12.42
CA ILE A 155 0.05 10.44 11.68
C ILE A 155 1.32 10.25 10.88
N MET A 156 1.77 11.29 10.17
CA MET A 156 3.05 11.29 9.47
C MET A 156 4.19 10.95 10.44
N ALA A 157 4.33 11.70 11.54
CA ALA A 157 5.41 11.49 12.50
C ALA A 157 5.36 10.08 13.10
N THR A 158 4.17 9.59 13.45
CA THR A 158 3.99 8.25 14.03
C THR A 158 4.36 7.15 13.04
N LEU A 159 3.85 7.20 11.81
CA LEU A 159 4.18 6.21 10.77
C LEU A 159 5.66 6.27 10.39
N PHE A 160 6.24 7.47 10.30
CA PHE A 160 7.66 7.66 10.02
C PHE A 160 8.54 7.05 11.12
N VAL A 161 8.31 7.39 12.39
CA VAL A 161 9.06 6.82 13.52
C VAL A 161 8.87 5.30 13.59
N ALA A 162 7.65 4.80 13.41
CA ALA A 162 7.39 3.36 13.39
C ALA A 162 8.17 2.65 12.26
N THR A 163 8.24 3.28 11.08
CA THR A 163 9.03 2.80 9.94
C THR A 163 10.51 2.73 10.32
N PHE A 164 11.07 3.76 10.96
CA PHE A 164 12.45 3.76 11.45
C PHE A 164 12.70 2.70 12.52
N VAL A 165 11.82 2.56 13.51
CA VAL A 165 11.96 1.56 14.58
C VAL A 165 12.00 0.13 14.04
N ILE A 166 11.25 -0.18 12.98
CA ILE A 166 11.26 -1.52 12.37
C ILE A 166 12.46 -1.71 11.42
N THR A 167 12.89 -0.65 10.73
CA THR A 167 14.03 -0.74 9.80
C THR A 167 15.39 -0.71 10.48
N LEU A 168 15.51 -0.07 11.66
CA LEU A 168 16.76 0.01 12.42
C LEU A 168 17.34 -1.38 12.81
N PRO A 169 16.55 -2.35 13.30
CA PRO A 169 17.02 -3.72 13.54
C PRO A 169 17.52 -4.41 12.26
N GLU A 170 16.85 -4.20 11.11
CA GLU A 170 17.27 -4.77 9.83
C GLU A 170 18.62 -4.19 9.35
N ILE A 171 18.89 -2.92 9.62
CA ILE A 171 20.07 -2.20 9.12
C ILE A 171 21.28 -2.34 10.07
N PHE A 172 21.06 -2.29 11.40
CA PHE A 172 22.14 -2.19 12.39
C PHE A 172 22.44 -3.47 13.17
N GLY A 173 21.57 -4.50 13.17
CA GLY A 173 21.68 -5.54 14.20
C GLY A 173 21.06 -6.88 13.84
N GLY A 174 21.68 -7.58 12.89
CA GLY A 174 21.89 -9.03 12.90
C GLY A 174 20.64 -9.92 12.87
N ARG A 175 20.43 -10.61 11.74
CA ARG A 175 19.77 -11.93 11.60
C ARG A 175 18.93 -12.38 12.82
N PHE A 176 17.87 -11.67 13.18
CA PHE A 176 16.87 -12.21 14.11
C PHE A 176 15.92 -13.11 13.31
N ARG A 177 16.44 -14.30 13.07
CA ARG A 177 15.77 -15.58 12.79
C ARG A 177 14.35 -15.61 13.35
N ARG A 178 13.33 -15.35 12.51
CA ARG A 178 11.95 -15.75 12.76
C ARG A 178 11.14 -15.78 11.46
N GLY A 179 10.90 -16.99 10.96
CA GLY A 179 9.89 -17.24 9.93
C GLY A 179 10.40 -17.42 8.51
N GLU A 180 11.67 -17.73 8.31
CA GLU A 180 12.08 -18.43 7.10
C GLU A 180 11.54 -19.86 7.21
N THR A 181 10.26 -20.06 6.89
CA THR A 181 9.89 -21.31 6.21
C THR A 181 10.55 -21.23 4.85
N VAL A 182 11.86 -21.45 4.85
CA VAL A 182 12.52 -22.16 3.76
C VAL A 182 11.72 -23.45 3.70
N VAL A 183 10.67 -23.49 2.87
CA VAL A 183 10.26 -24.75 2.28
C VAL A 183 11.55 -25.23 1.66
N ALA A 184 12.11 -26.26 2.28
CA ALA A 184 13.41 -26.81 1.97
C ALA A 184 13.47 -27.05 0.46
N GLU A 185 14.15 -26.16 -0.26
CA GLU A 185 14.62 -26.39 -1.63
C GLU A 185 15.53 -27.64 -1.68
N ASP A 186 15.99 -28.11 -0.50
CA ASP A 186 16.69 -29.37 -0.29
C ASP A 186 15.78 -30.62 -0.26
N GLN A 187 14.45 -30.49 -0.15
CA GLN A 187 13.56 -31.66 -0.19
C GLN A 187 13.26 -32.14 -1.63
N GLU A 188 13.50 -31.29 -2.64
CA GLU A 188 13.53 -31.71 -4.05
C GLU A 188 14.89 -32.31 -4.47
N ARG A 189 15.87 -32.34 -3.56
CA ARG A 189 17.22 -32.85 -3.79
C ARG A 189 17.57 -34.04 -2.88
N ALA A 190 16.57 -34.84 -2.50
CA ALA A 190 16.84 -36.16 -1.93
C ALA A 190 17.35 -37.08 -3.05
N PRO A 191 18.58 -37.61 -2.98
CA PRO A 191 19.03 -38.65 -3.91
C PRO A 191 18.18 -39.91 -3.68
N LEU A 192 17.31 -40.25 -4.63
CA LEU A 192 16.65 -41.56 -4.69
C LEU A 192 17.65 -42.60 -5.23
N LEU A 193 18.62 -42.94 -4.39
CA LEU A 193 19.38 -44.18 -4.50
C LEU A 193 19.01 -45.05 -3.31
N ASP A 194 18.15 -46.03 -3.55
CA ASP A 194 18.35 -47.36 -3.00
C ASP A 194 18.57 -48.28 -4.21
N ASP A 195 19.79 -48.77 -4.32
CA ASP A 195 20.20 -49.82 -5.25
C ASP A 195 19.51 -51.14 -4.84
N ASN A 196 18.70 -51.70 -5.75
CA ASN A 196 18.64 -53.14 -6.04
C ASN A 196 17.96 -53.43 -7.37
#